data_AF-A0A2V8ZKK3-F1
#
_entry.id   AF-A0A2V8ZKK3-F1
#
_cell.length_a   1.000
_cell.length_b   1.000
_cell.length_c   1.000
_cell.angle_alpha   90.00
_cell.angle_beta   90.00
_cell.angle_gamma   90.00
#
_symmetry.space_group_name_H-M   'P 1'
#
loop_
_entity.id
_entity.type
_entity.pdbx_description
1 polymer ?
#
loop_
_entity_poly.entity_id
_entity_poly.type
_entity_poly.pdbx_seq_one_letter_code
_entity_poly.pdbx_strand_id
1 'polypeptide(L)'
;MPSDAANKATRREWRELGFFYDRDDQTRVWKLTSSRAGLLGFRDALLSYVADPRNALKSEHEHYGPYSYLEVMTWPEAGFDAHAIRGPLADLTRLAKLIEAKLATARPGSSLLIKEEFAPDSPYGLVLDLREDGFDPATADPLLPAEDGSHLDV
;
A
#
# COMPACT_ATOMS: atom_id res chain seq x y z
N MET A 1 24.53 6.93 -3.51
CA MET A 1 23.44 6.69 -4.47
C MET A 1 23.44 5.20 -4.80
N PRO A 2 22.28 4.53 -4.86
CA PRO A 2 22.18 3.13 -5.27
C PRO A 2 22.71 2.93 -6.68
N SER A 3 23.12 1.70 -7.03
CA SER A 3 23.54 1.37 -8.40
C SER A 3 22.33 1.31 -9.34
N ASP A 4 22.57 1.44 -10.64
CA ASP A 4 21.52 1.29 -11.66
C ASP A 4 20.81 -0.07 -11.58
N ALA A 5 21.56 -1.12 -11.24
CA ALA A 5 21.02 -2.45 -11.02
C ALA A 5 20.06 -2.50 -9.82
N ALA A 6 20.42 -1.83 -8.71
CA ALA A 6 19.55 -1.72 -7.54
C ALA A 6 18.29 -0.91 -7.87
N ASN A 7 18.42 0.24 -8.54
CA ASN A 7 17.28 1.04 -8.98
C ASN A 7 16.32 0.25 -9.88
N LYS A 8 16.85 -0.52 -10.85
CA LYS A 8 16.04 -1.40 -11.71
C LYS A 8 15.32 -2.50 -10.93
N ALA A 9 15.95 -3.06 -9.90
CA ALA A 9 15.32 -4.05 -9.03
C ALA A 9 14.16 -3.44 -8.22
N THR A 10 14.40 -2.29 -7.57
CA THR A 10 13.38 -1.56 -6.82
C THR A 10 12.18 -1.18 -7.70
N ARG A 11 12.41 -0.69 -8.93
CA ARG A 11 11.31 -0.41 -9.89
C ARG A 11 10.49 -1.67 -10.20
N ARG A 12 11.16 -2.80 -10.41
CA ARG A 12 10.48 -4.07 -10.69
C ARG A 12 9.64 -4.49 -9.48
N GLU A 13 10.18 -4.41 -8.27
CA GLU A 13 9.45 -4.76 -7.04
C GLU A 13 8.22 -3.87 -6.83
N TRP A 14 8.28 -2.57 -7.14
CA TRP A 14 7.10 -1.70 -7.13
C TRP A 14 6.04 -2.13 -8.14
N ARG A 15 6.46 -2.48 -9.37
CA ARG A 15 5.56 -2.95 -10.43
C ARG A 15 4.94 -4.30 -10.09
N GLU A 16 5.69 -5.20 -9.45
CA GLU A 16 5.22 -6.50 -8.96
C GLU A 16 4.23 -6.33 -7.79
N LEU A 17 4.50 -5.41 -6.87
CA LEU A 17 3.58 -5.06 -5.79
C LEU A 17 2.28 -4.40 -6.32
N GLY A 18 2.39 -3.65 -7.42
CA GLY A 18 1.26 -3.02 -8.11
C GLY A 18 0.84 -1.66 -7.57
N PHE A 19 1.39 -1.22 -6.43
CA PHE A 19 1.14 0.11 -5.87
C PHE A 19 2.39 0.65 -5.17
N PHE A 20 2.51 1.97 -5.12
CA PHE A 20 3.48 2.65 -4.27
C PHE A 20 2.85 2.96 -2.91
N TYR A 21 3.64 2.93 -1.85
CA TYR A 21 3.22 3.40 -0.53
C TYR A 21 4.17 4.44 0.04
N ASP A 22 3.63 5.34 0.85
CA ASP A 22 4.40 6.24 1.70
C ASP A 22 3.66 6.48 3.03
N ARG A 23 4.39 6.92 4.05
CA ARG A 23 3.86 7.31 5.35
C ARG A 23 4.12 8.78 5.60
N ASP A 24 3.05 9.56 5.67
CA ASP A 24 3.13 10.98 6.02
C ASP A 24 2.82 11.15 7.52
N ASP A 25 3.86 11.38 8.31
CA ASP A 25 3.74 11.58 9.75
C ASP A 25 3.19 12.98 10.13
N GLN A 26 3.23 13.95 9.20
CA GLN A 26 2.66 15.29 9.42
C GLN A 26 1.14 15.25 9.35
N THR A 27 0.60 14.58 8.32
CA THR A 27 -0.85 14.39 8.17
C THR A 27 -1.36 13.11 8.83
N ARG A 28 -0.45 12.26 9.33
CA ARG A 28 -0.70 10.98 9.99
C ARG A 28 -1.51 10.02 9.11
N VAL A 29 -1.00 9.75 7.92
CA VAL A 29 -1.62 8.78 7.01
C VAL A 29 -0.60 7.86 6.37
N TRP A 30 -1.01 6.62 6.15
CA TRP A 30 -0.42 5.78 5.12
C TRP A 30 -1.09 6.12 3.79
N LYS A 31 -0.30 6.39 2.75
CA LYS A 31 -0.80 6.73 1.43
C LYS A 31 -0.42 5.64 0.44
N LEU A 32 -1.40 5.03 -0.20
CA LEU A 32 -1.21 4.09 -1.32
C LEU A 32 -1.55 4.79 -2.63
N THR A 33 -0.65 4.74 -3.60
CA THR A 33 -0.80 5.44 -4.89
C THR A 33 -0.66 4.46 -6.04
N SER A 34 -1.74 4.27 -6.81
CA SER A 34 -1.71 3.48 -8.04
C SER A 34 -2.98 3.63 -8.87
N SER A 35 -3.04 2.94 -10.01
CA SER A 35 -4.29 2.63 -10.71
C SER A 35 -5.26 1.84 -9.81
N ARG A 36 -6.51 1.70 -10.26
CA ARG A 36 -7.52 0.91 -9.52
C ARG A 36 -7.08 -0.53 -9.31
N ALA A 37 -6.58 -1.17 -10.36
CA ALA A 37 -6.09 -2.55 -10.29
C ALA A 37 -4.93 -2.67 -9.29
N GLY A 38 -4.01 -1.70 -9.29
CA GLY A 38 -2.90 -1.66 -8.34
C GLY A 38 -3.35 -1.51 -6.89
N LEU A 39 -4.29 -0.61 -6.61
CA LEU A 39 -4.83 -0.43 -5.26
C LEU A 39 -5.67 -1.63 -4.79
N LEU A 40 -6.35 -2.32 -5.72
CA LEU A 40 -6.97 -3.62 -5.43
C LEU A 40 -5.94 -4.72 -5.16
N GLY A 41 -4.70 -4.57 -5.61
CA GLY A 41 -3.57 -5.43 -5.20
C GLY A 41 -3.33 -5.40 -3.69
N PHE A 42 -3.47 -4.24 -3.03
CA PHE A 42 -3.40 -4.17 -1.56
C PHE A 42 -4.58 -4.89 -0.88
N ARG A 43 -5.79 -4.79 -1.47
CA ARG A 43 -6.95 -5.57 -1.02
C ARG A 43 -6.67 -7.07 -1.09
N ASP A 44 -6.08 -7.53 -2.19
CA ASP A 44 -5.72 -8.95 -2.39
C ASP A 44 -4.63 -9.39 -1.41
N ALA A 45 -3.64 -8.53 -1.13
CA ALA A 45 -2.60 -8.79 -0.12
C ALA A 45 -3.20 -8.99 1.29
N LEU A 46 -4.13 -8.13 1.71
CA LEU A 46 -4.86 -8.28 2.98
C LEU A 46 -5.61 -9.62 3.05
N LEU A 47 -6.28 -10.01 1.96
CA LEU A 47 -7.01 -11.27 1.91
C LEU A 47 -6.09 -12.48 1.93
N SER A 48 -4.93 -12.39 1.28
CA SER A 48 -3.90 -13.43 1.32
C SER A 48 -3.34 -13.60 2.72
N TYR A 49 -3.01 -12.50 3.40
CA TYR A 49 -2.55 -12.50 4.79
C TYR A 49 -3.59 -13.14 5.73
N VAL A 50 -4.86 -12.79 5.58
CA VAL A 50 -5.96 -13.34 6.38
C VAL A 50 -6.21 -14.83 6.12
N ALA A 51 -5.96 -15.30 4.90
CA ALA A 51 -6.24 -16.69 4.52
C ALA A 51 -5.28 -17.70 5.16
N ASP A 52 -4.12 -17.26 5.66
CA ASP A 52 -3.17 -18.12 6.37
C ASP A 52 -3.54 -18.23 7.86
N PRO A 53 -3.94 -19.41 8.36
CA PRO A 53 -4.30 -19.58 9.76
C PRO A 53 -3.16 -19.28 10.75
N ARG A 54 -1.90 -19.34 10.31
CA ARG A 54 -0.74 -19.02 11.16
C ARG A 54 -0.75 -17.56 11.60
N ASN A 55 -1.27 -16.69 10.74
CA ASN A 55 -1.38 -15.25 11.00
C ASN A 55 -2.43 -14.92 12.07
N ALA A 56 -3.17 -15.90 12.61
CA ALA A 56 -4.09 -15.66 13.73
C ALA A 56 -3.36 -15.37 15.05
N LEU A 57 -2.06 -15.68 15.15
CA LEU A 57 -1.28 -15.41 16.35
C LEU A 57 -0.99 -13.91 16.50
N LYS A 58 -1.01 -13.42 17.73
CA LYS A 58 -0.73 -12.02 18.03
C LYS A 58 0.70 -11.68 17.58
N SER A 59 0.86 -10.53 16.94
CA SER A 59 2.14 -10.00 16.44
C SER A 59 2.72 -10.73 15.23
N GLU A 60 2.00 -11.70 14.64
CA GLU A 60 2.30 -12.11 13.27
C GLU A 60 2.14 -10.91 12.34
N HIS A 61 3.03 -10.80 11.37
CA HIS A 61 3.09 -9.68 10.47
C HIS A 61 3.75 -10.06 9.14
N GLU A 62 3.48 -9.28 8.11
CA GLU A 62 4.12 -9.36 6.82
C GLU A 62 4.52 -7.96 6.34
N HIS A 63 5.70 -7.87 5.74
CA HIS A 63 6.22 -6.63 5.14
C HIS A 63 6.01 -6.64 3.63
N TYR A 64 5.58 -5.49 3.11
CA TYR A 64 5.30 -5.32 1.68
C TYR A 64 6.24 -4.31 1.04
N GLY A 65 6.60 -4.58 -0.21
CA GLY A 65 7.38 -3.69 -1.08
C GLY A 65 8.87 -3.62 -0.80
N PRO A 66 9.62 -2.91 -1.67
CA PRO A 66 11.07 -2.92 -1.71
C PRO A 66 11.75 -2.35 -0.47
N TYR A 67 11.05 -1.50 0.29
CA TYR A 67 11.57 -0.93 1.53
C TYR A 67 11.07 -1.63 2.78
N SER A 68 10.10 -2.56 2.64
CA SER A 68 9.55 -3.35 3.75
C SER A 68 9.01 -2.52 4.92
N TYR A 69 8.61 -1.27 4.68
CA TYR A 69 8.06 -0.39 5.72
C TYR A 69 6.56 -0.57 5.89
N LEU A 70 5.84 -0.93 4.82
CA LEU A 70 4.43 -1.22 4.92
C LEU A 70 4.25 -2.57 5.59
N GLU A 71 3.71 -2.57 6.80
CA GLU A 71 3.48 -3.77 7.59
C GLU A 71 1.98 -4.01 7.79
N VAL A 72 1.54 -5.25 7.55
CA VAL A 72 0.23 -5.74 7.98
C VAL A 72 0.44 -6.66 9.17
N MET A 73 -0.25 -6.40 10.29
CA MET A 73 -0.04 -7.12 11.54
C MET A 73 -1.34 -7.61 12.17
N THR A 74 -1.30 -8.81 12.74
CA THR A 74 -2.36 -9.31 13.62
C THR A 74 -2.22 -8.71 15.03
N TRP A 75 -3.25 -7.97 15.44
CA TRP A 75 -3.29 -7.29 16.73
C TRP A 75 -4.70 -7.33 17.34
N PRO A 76 -4.89 -7.24 18.67
CA PRO A 76 -6.23 -7.32 19.26
C PRO A 76 -7.18 -6.20 18.81
N GLU A 77 -6.66 -5.01 18.56
CA GLU A 77 -7.44 -3.86 18.10
C GLU A 77 -7.10 -3.46 16.65
N ALA A 78 -8.13 -3.15 15.87
CA ALA A 78 -7.98 -2.58 14.53
C ALA A 78 -7.42 -1.16 14.58
N GLY A 79 -6.53 -0.82 13.65
CA GLY A 79 -6.05 0.55 13.53
C GLY A 79 -4.90 0.72 12.56
N PHE A 80 -4.51 1.98 12.39
CA PHE A 80 -3.35 2.44 11.66
C PHE A 80 -2.46 3.20 12.63
N ASP A 81 -1.17 2.92 12.66
CA ASP A 81 -0.20 3.76 13.36
C ASP A 81 1.06 3.97 12.52
N ALA A 82 2.10 4.52 13.14
CA ALA A 82 3.37 4.74 12.47
C ALA A 82 4.07 3.43 12.04
N HIS A 83 3.66 2.28 12.58
CA HIS A 83 4.33 1.01 12.35
C HIS A 83 3.55 0.11 11.39
N ALA A 84 2.24 -0.05 11.59
CA ALA A 84 1.49 -1.06 10.89
C ALA A 84 0.03 -0.67 10.61
N ILE A 85 -0.51 -1.32 9.58
CA ILE A 85 -1.93 -1.54 9.38
C ILE A 85 -2.28 -2.81 10.15
N ARG A 86 -3.04 -2.70 11.24
CA ARG A 86 -3.23 -3.81 12.18
C ARG A 86 -4.68 -4.09 12.52
N GLY A 87 -4.92 -5.30 13.01
CA GLY A 87 -6.17 -5.69 13.63
C GLY A 87 -6.36 -7.20 13.69
N PRO A 88 -7.48 -7.67 14.25
CA PRO A 88 -7.88 -9.06 14.12
C PRO A 88 -8.08 -9.42 12.64
N LEU A 89 -7.91 -10.70 12.28
CA LEU A 89 -8.09 -11.15 10.89
C LEU A 89 -9.46 -10.75 10.30
N ALA A 90 -10.51 -10.77 11.10
CA ALA A 90 -11.84 -10.34 10.70
C ALA A 90 -11.91 -8.84 10.35
N ASP A 91 -11.16 -8.00 11.07
CA ASP A 91 -11.08 -6.56 10.78
C ASP A 91 -10.21 -6.30 9.56
N LEU A 92 -9.09 -6.99 9.39
CA LEU A 92 -8.29 -6.90 8.16
C LEU A 92 -9.10 -7.32 6.92
N THR A 93 -9.96 -8.35 7.05
CA THR A 93 -10.94 -8.71 6.02
C THR A 93 -11.93 -7.58 5.74
N ARG A 94 -12.40 -6.90 6.78
CA ARG A 94 -13.32 -5.77 6.66
C ARG A 94 -12.65 -4.56 5.98
N LEU A 95 -11.37 -4.30 6.28
CA LEU A 95 -10.58 -3.28 5.59
C LEU A 95 -10.47 -3.58 4.09
N ALA A 96 -10.19 -4.82 3.71
CA ALA A 96 -10.15 -5.25 2.31
C ALA A 96 -11.48 -4.93 1.59
N LYS A 97 -12.63 -5.22 2.23
CA LYS A 97 -13.97 -4.89 1.69
C LYS A 97 -14.21 -3.38 1.59
N LEU A 98 -13.73 -2.59 2.56
CA LEU A 98 -13.85 -1.13 2.52
C LEU A 98 -13.07 -0.53 1.35
N ILE A 99 -11.85 -1.03 1.11
CA ILE A 99 -11.02 -0.63 -0.04
C ILE A 99 -11.76 -0.93 -1.35
N GLU A 100 -12.25 -2.16 -1.51
CA GLU A 100 -13.00 -2.59 -2.70
C GLU A 100 -14.24 -1.72 -2.94
N ALA A 101 -15.06 -1.50 -1.90
CA ALA A 101 -16.28 -0.70 -2.00
C ALA A 101 -16.01 0.76 -2.37
N LYS A 102 -14.96 1.38 -1.78
CA LYS A 102 -14.61 2.77 -2.10
C LYS A 102 -14.03 2.90 -3.50
N LEU A 103 -13.16 1.97 -3.90
CA LEU A 103 -12.59 1.99 -5.24
C LEU A 103 -13.65 1.78 -6.30
N ALA A 104 -14.67 0.94 -6.07
CA ALA A 104 -15.73 0.65 -7.04
C ALA A 104 -16.40 1.91 -7.62
N THR A 105 -16.61 2.96 -6.80
CA THR A 105 -17.31 4.19 -7.20
C THR A 105 -16.38 5.38 -7.43
N ALA A 106 -15.10 5.26 -7.09
CA ALA A 106 -14.12 6.33 -7.22
C ALA A 106 -13.82 6.70 -8.67
N ARG A 107 -13.22 7.86 -8.89
CA ARG A 107 -12.74 8.29 -10.21
C ARG A 107 -11.22 8.46 -10.17
N PRO A 108 -10.49 8.17 -11.26
CA PRO A 108 -9.10 8.57 -11.38
C PRO A 108 -8.89 10.04 -11.02
N GLY A 109 -7.79 10.34 -10.34
CA GLY A 109 -7.46 11.66 -9.77
C GLY A 109 -8.08 11.95 -8.40
N SER A 110 -8.88 11.04 -7.84
CA SER A 110 -9.45 11.20 -6.49
C SER A 110 -8.56 10.59 -5.41
N SER A 111 -8.64 11.15 -4.19
CA SER A 111 -8.03 10.56 -3.00
C SER A 111 -9.12 10.21 -1.98
N LEU A 112 -9.10 8.98 -1.45
CA LEU A 112 -10.12 8.46 -0.55
C LEU A 112 -9.48 8.17 0.81
N LEU A 113 -9.99 8.79 1.88
CA LEU A 113 -9.55 8.49 3.24
C LEU A 113 -10.38 7.32 3.81
N ILE A 114 -9.68 6.38 4.45
CA ILE A 114 -10.24 5.34 5.32
C ILE A 114 -9.71 5.59 6.72
N LYS A 115 -10.60 5.92 7.66
CA LYS A 115 -10.25 6.08 9.07
C LYS A 115 -11.40 5.69 9.97
N GLU A 116 -12.43 6.54 10.06
CA GLU A 116 -13.53 6.39 11.01
C GLU A 116 -14.31 5.08 10.80
N GLU A 117 -14.56 4.71 9.55
CA GLU A 117 -15.23 3.44 9.23
C GLU A 117 -14.38 2.20 9.54
N PHE A 118 -13.06 2.32 9.71
CA PHE A 118 -12.18 1.21 10.05
C PHE A 118 -11.89 1.16 11.55
N ALA A 119 -11.38 2.25 12.10
CA ALA A 119 -10.98 2.39 13.49
C ALA A 119 -11.00 3.90 13.88
N PRO A 120 -12.05 4.40 14.54
CA PRO A 120 -12.23 5.83 14.78
C PRO A 120 -11.14 6.44 15.68
N ASP A 121 -10.67 5.68 16.67
CA ASP A 121 -9.61 6.12 17.59
C ASP A 121 -8.19 5.87 17.05
N SER A 122 -8.08 5.46 15.79
CA SER A 122 -6.79 5.21 15.14
C SER A 122 -5.97 6.50 15.03
N PRO A 123 -4.69 6.50 15.45
CA PRO A 123 -3.85 7.69 15.38
C PRO A 123 -3.54 8.09 13.93
N TYR A 124 -3.55 7.13 12.99
CA TYR A 124 -3.35 7.36 11.56
C TYR A 124 -4.61 7.00 10.76
N GLY A 125 -4.64 7.39 9.49
CA GLY A 125 -5.59 6.91 8.48
C GLY A 125 -4.90 6.24 7.29
N LEU A 126 -5.69 5.69 6.37
CA LEU A 126 -5.24 5.14 5.10
C LEU A 126 -5.82 5.96 3.94
N VAL A 127 -4.97 6.52 3.10
CA VAL A 127 -5.36 7.25 1.89
C VAL A 127 -5.13 6.38 0.67
N LEU A 128 -6.17 6.22 -0.15
CA LEU A 128 -6.09 5.62 -1.47
C LEU A 128 -6.05 6.74 -2.52
N ASP A 129 -4.87 7.02 -3.06
CA ASP A 129 -4.66 8.00 -4.13
C ASP A 129 -4.79 7.31 -5.50
N LEU A 130 -5.99 7.40 -6.07
CA LEU A 130 -6.36 6.69 -7.28
C LEU A 130 -5.86 7.44 -8.52
N ARG A 131 -4.96 6.80 -9.27
CA ARG A 131 -4.41 7.27 -10.53
C ARG A 131 -5.13 6.64 -11.71
N GLU A 132 -4.82 7.12 -12.91
CA GLU A 132 -5.32 6.57 -14.17
C GLU A 132 -4.90 5.11 -14.35
N ASP A 133 -5.63 4.39 -15.19
CA ASP A 133 -5.25 3.04 -15.58
C ASP A 133 -3.89 3.04 -16.30
N GLY A 134 -3.07 2.03 -16.01
CA GLY A 134 -1.70 1.93 -16.53
C GLY A 134 -0.66 2.81 -15.79
N PHE A 135 -1.04 3.50 -14.71
CA PHE A 135 -0.09 4.21 -13.85
C PHE A 135 1.04 3.28 -13.36
N ASP A 136 2.29 3.71 -13.52
CA ASP A 136 3.46 2.99 -13.03
C ASP A 136 3.79 3.40 -11.58
N PRO A 137 3.59 2.51 -10.57
CA PRO A 137 3.85 2.84 -9.17
C PRO A 137 5.31 3.23 -8.92
N ALA A 138 6.26 2.73 -9.70
CA ALA A 138 7.67 3.05 -9.52
C ALA A 138 7.98 4.54 -9.74
N THR A 139 7.16 5.26 -10.51
CA THR A 139 7.32 6.70 -10.76
C THR A 139 6.91 7.58 -9.58
N ALA A 140 6.21 7.02 -8.59
CA ALA A 140 5.82 7.72 -7.37
C ALA A 140 6.90 7.70 -6.29
N ASP A 141 7.94 6.87 -6.44
CA ASP A 141 9.03 6.75 -5.48
C ASP A 141 10.06 7.89 -5.65
N PRO A 142 10.19 8.79 -4.67
CA PRO A 142 11.11 9.93 -4.77
C PRO A 142 12.59 9.52 -4.66
N LEU A 143 12.89 8.29 -4.22
CA LEU A 143 14.26 7.78 -4.11
C LEU A 143 14.77 7.18 -5.43
N LEU A 144 13.87 6.91 -6.37
CA LEU A 144 14.23 6.43 -7.69
C LEU A 144 14.51 7.61 -8.63
N PRO A 145 15.65 7.62 -9.35
CA PRO A 145 15.83 8.59 -10.42
C PRO A 145 14.77 8.36 -11.50
N ALA A 146 14.44 9.41 -12.26
CA ALA A 146 13.63 9.24 -13.46
C ALA A 146 14.25 8.16 -14.35
N GLU A 147 13.42 7.33 -14.99
CA GLU A 147 13.95 6.46 -16.04
C GLU A 147 14.40 7.37 -17.20
N ASP A 148 15.71 7.50 -17.38
CA ASP A 148 16.27 8.21 -18.52
C ASP A 148 15.79 7.51 -19.80
N GLY A 149 14.83 8.13 -20.47
CA GLY A 149 14.41 7.75 -21.80
C GLY A 149 15.44 8.21 -22.82
N SER A 150 16.63 7.60 -22.86
CA SER A 150 17.49 7.46 -24.04
C SER A 150 18.94 7.06 -23.69
N HIS A 151 19.36 5.92 -24.22
CA HIS A 151 20.57 5.89 -25.05
C HIS A 151 20.19 5.10 -26.31
N LEU A 152 19.52 5.78 -27.24
CA LEU A 152 19.69 5.46 -28.65
C LEU A 152 21.01 6.11 -29.04
N ASP A 153 22.10 5.37 -28.90
CA ASP A 153 23.36 5.66 -29.57
C ASP A 153 23.62 4.56 -30.60
N VAL A 154 23.46 5.00 -31.86
CA VAL A 154 23.91 4.44 -33.16
C VAL A 154 23.20 3.21 -33.71
#